data_AF-A0A2P5FUG6-F1
#
_entry.id   AF-A0A2P5FUG6-F1
#
_cell.length_a   1.000
_cell.length_b   1.000
_cell.length_c   1.000
_cell.angle_alpha   90.00
_cell.angle_beta   90.00
_cell.angle_gamma   90.00
#
_symmetry.space_group_name_H-M   'P 1'
#
loop_
_entity.id
_entity.type
_entity.pdbx_description
1 polymer ?
#
loop_
_entity_poly.entity_id
_entity_poly.type
_entity_poly.pdbx_seq_one_letter_code
_entity_poly.pdbx_strand_id
1 'polypeptide(L)'
;MDKIFERRKATLKKKAGELGRLCNSEVCIVCYDPNGRLDVWPDDSARAQSIISKYYYSRSETSSNHHNSNTTSNKRKREKLINLSDMLEKKMRKLEDDLDHQVISRNLEGQNHHEIKNRYPLPLGTSLWDEELDALSQDSLRGFSDYLESKIQGLNDKIAPFPNVLKNIRLRD
;
A
#
# COMPACT_ATOMS: atom_id res chain seq x y z
N MET A 1 -18.23 20.49 1.61
CA MET A 1 -17.75 19.13 1.29
C MET A 1 -17.34 19.09 -0.17
N ASP A 2 -16.22 18.45 -0.48
CA ASP A 2 -15.75 18.29 -1.86
C ASP A 2 -16.68 17.31 -2.61
N LYS A 3 -17.39 17.82 -3.63
CA LYS A 3 -18.34 17.05 -4.44
C LYS A 3 -17.66 15.91 -5.20
N ILE A 4 -16.38 16.06 -5.55
CA ILE A 4 -15.61 15.03 -6.27
C ILE A 4 -15.31 13.88 -5.32
N PHE A 5 -14.89 14.18 -4.10
CA PHE A 5 -14.63 13.19 -3.05
C PHE A 5 -15.87 12.33 -2.79
N GLU A 6 -17.03 12.94 -2.54
CA GLU A 6 -18.27 12.19 -2.27
C GLU A 6 -18.68 11.29 -3.45
N ARG A 7 -18.57 11.78 -4.69
CA ARG A 7 -18.88 10.98 -5.89
C ARG A 7 -17.93 9.78 -6.05
N ARG A 8 -16.62 9.99 -5.83
CA ARG A 8 -15.61 8.92 -5.90
C ARG A 8 -15.79 7.91 -4.78
N LYS A 9 -16.05 8.37 -3.55
CA LYS A 9 -16.32 7.53 -2.37
C LYS A 9 -17.53 6.63 -2.59
N ALA A 10 -18.64 7.17 -3.10
CA ALA A 10 -19.83 6.40 -3.44
C ALA A 10 -19.54 5.34 -4.53
N THR A 11 -18.78 5.72 -5.56
CA THR A 11 -18.37 4.79 -6.63
C THR A 11 -17.48 3.67 -6.09
N LEU A 12 -16.56 4.00 -5.19
CA LEU A 12 -15.66 3.03 -4.55
C LEU A 12 -16.45 2.02 -3.71
N LYS A 13 -17.38 2.48 -2.86
CA LYS A 13 -18.29 1.60 -2.09
C LYS A 13 -19.10 0.67 -3.01
N LYS A 14 -19.65 1.20 -4.11
CA LYS A 14 -20.38 0.40 -5.12
C LYS A 14 -19.49 -0.68 -5.74
N LYS A 15 -18.27 -0.32 -6.14
CA LYS A 15 -17.32 -1.27 -6.75
C LYS A 15 -16.83 -2.33 -5.78
N ALA A 16 -16.63 -1.98 -4.51
CA ALA A 16 -16.32 -2.97 -3.47
C ALA A 16 -17.46 -3.97 -3.26
N GLY A 17 -18.72 -3.51 -3.28
CA GLY A 17 -19.89 -4.39 -3.26
C GLY A 17 -19.98 -5.31 -4.49
N GLU A 18 -19.75 -4.76 -5.68
CA GLU A 18 -19.68 -5.55 -6.92
C GLU A 18 -18.56 -6.59 -6.86
N LEU A 19 -17.37 -6.21 -6.40
CA LEU A 19 -16.22 -7.09 -6.24
C LEU A 19 -16.52 -8.24 -5.26
N GLY A 20 -17.03 -7.91 -4.07
CA GLY A 20 -17.37 -8.92 -3.07
C GLY A 20 -18.42 -9.91 -3.58
N ARG A 21 -19.41 -9.43 -4.35
CA ARG A 21 -20.44 -10.28 -4.96
C ARG A 21 -19.91 -11.13 -6.12
N LEU A 22 -19.12 -10.55 -7.03
CA LEU A 22 -18.65 -11.22 -8.24
C LEU A 22 -17.55 -12.24 -7.96
N CYS A 23 -16.68 -11.94 -6.99
CA CYS A 23 -15.54 -12.77 -6.64
C CYS A 23 -15.74 -13.57 -5.35
N ASN A 24 -16.91 -13.46 -4.72
CA ASN A 24 -17.23 -14.09 -3.44
C ASN A 24 -16.16 -13.79 -2.36
N SER A 25 -15.72 -12.52 -2.30
CA SER A 25 -14.69 -12.05 -1.38
C SER A 25 -15.28 -11.12 -0.32
N GLU A 26 -14.71 -11.17 0.88
CA GLU A 26 -15.01 -10.19 1.92
C GLU A 26 -14.22 -8.91 1.65
N VAL A 27 -14.92 -7.78 1.50
CA VAL A 27 -14.31 -6.48 1.20
C VAL A 27 -14.75 -5.48 2.25
N CYS A 28 -13.80 -4.70 2.76
CA CYS A 28 -14.01 -3.60 3.69
C CYS A 28 -13.26 -2.37 3.18
N ILE A 29 -13.86 -1.19 3.30
CA ILE A 29 -13.23 0.10 3.00
C ILE A 29 -13.16 0.90 4.29
N VAL A 30 -11.98 1.44 4.58
CA VAL A 30 -11.74 2.40 5.66
C VAL A 30 -11.26 3.69 4.98
N CYS A 31 -12.04 4.76 5.06
CA CYS A 31 -11.81 5.99 4.31
C CYS A 31 -11.80 7.19 5.27
N TYR A 32 -10.78 8.05 5.16
CA TYR A 32 -10.75 9.33 5.87
C TYR A 32 -11.11 10.45 4.90
N ASP A 33 -12.02 11.34 5.30
CA ASP A 33 -12.34 12.54 4.53
C ASP A 33 -11.21 13.59 4.65
N PRO A 34 -11.20 14.63 3.80
CA PRO A 34 -10.19 15.70 3.89
C PRO A 34 -10.16 16.46 5.22
N ASN A 35 -11.19 16.32 6.05
CA ASN A 35 -11.29 16.90 7.39
C ASN A 35 -10.86 15.91 8.48
N GLY A 36 -10.41 14.71 8.13
CA GLY A 36 -10.00 13.65 9.06
C GLY A 36 -11.15 12.82 9.64
N ARG A 37 -12.38 12.94 9.12
CA ARG A 37 -13.52 12.12 9.57
C ARG A 37 -13.45 10.73 8.96
N LEU A 38 -13.62 9.72 9.81
CA LEU A 38 -13.62 8.32 9.42
C LEU A 38 -14.98 7.88 8.87
N ASP A 39 -14.97 7.23 7.70
CA ASP A 39 -16.09 6.55 7.06
C ASP A 39 -15.68 5.11 6.76
N VAL A 40 -16.50 4.14 7.18
CA VAL A 40 -16.24 2.71 7.03
C VAL A 40 -17.38 2.08 6.24
N TRP A 41 -17.03 1.16 5.34
CA TRP A 41 -18.00 0.32 4.63
C TRP A 41 -17.58 -1.15 4.74
N PRO A 42 -18.50 -2.11 4.94
CA PRO A 42 -19.96 -1.98 4.98
C PRO A 42 -20.51 -1.12 6.14
N ASP A 43 -21.71 -0.55 5.98
CA ASP A 43 -22.35 0.28 7.02
C ASP A 43 -22.71 -0.53 8.28
N ASP A 44 -22.83 -1.85 8.13
CA ASP A 44 -22.88 -2.80 9.24
C ASP A 44 -21.51 -2.86 9.93
N SER A 45 -21.41 -2.17 11.08
CA SER A 45 -20.20 -2.08 11.87
C SER A 45 -19.70 -3.44 12.36
N ALA A 46 -20.59 -4.38 12.68
CA ALA A 46 -20.20 -5.71 13.15
C ALA A 46 -19.54 -6.50 12.02
N ARG A 47 -20.11 -6.42 10.81
CA ARG A 47 -19.52 -7.03 9.62
C ARG A 47 -18.18 -6.39 9.26
N ALA A 48 -18.09 -5.07 9.25
CA ALA A 48 -16.84 -4.37 8.96
C ALA A 48 -15.74 -4.75 9.98
N GLN A 49 -16.07 -4.75 11.28
CA GLN A 49 -15.17 -5.19 12.33
C GLN A 49 -14.73 -6.64 12.14
N SER A 50 -15.65 -7.56 11.83
CA SER A 50 -15.29 -8.96 11.57
C SER A 50 -14.26 -9.11 10.45
N ILE A 51 -14.42 -8.36 9.35
CA ILE A 51 -13.47 -8.42 8.22
C ILE A 51 -12.11 -7.88 8.64
N ILE A 52 -12.10 -6.74 9.34
CA ILE A 52 -10.87 -6.12 9.86
C ILE A 52 -10.15 -7.06 10.83
N SER A 53 -10.87 -7.67 11.77
CA SER A 53 -10.32 -8.62 12.72
C SER A 53 -9.72 -9.84 12.01
N LYS A 54 -10.45 -10.45 11.05
CA LYS A 54 -9.93 -11.58 10.25
C LYS A 54 -8.62 -11.21 9.54
N TYR A 55 -8.53 -10.00 8.98
CA TYR A 55 -7.30 -9.50 8.36
C TYR A 55 -6.13 -9.49 9.35
N TYR A 56 -6.31 -8.95 10.56
CA TYR A 56 -5.24 -8.92 11.57
C TYR A 56 -4.88 -10.30 12.11
N TYR A 57 -5.86 -11.18 12.37
CA TYR A 57 -5.59 -12.55 12.83
C TYR A 57 -4.77 -13.33 11.80
N SER A 58 -5.17 -13.30 10.52
CA SER A 58 -4.45 -13.98 9.44
C SER A 58 -3.00 -13.48 9.27
N ARG A 59 -2.74 -12.21 9.61
CA ARG A 59 -1.40 -11.62 9.58
C ARG A 59 -0.55 -12.02 10.79
N SER A 60 -1.17 -12.30 11.94
CA SER A 60 -0.46 -12.74 13.14
C SER A 60 -0.03 -14.21 13.08
N GLU A 61 -0.85 -15.10 12.51
CA GLU A 61 -0.56 -16.55 12.41
C GLU A 61 0.61 -16.87 11.48
N THR A 62 0.86 -16.04 10.47
CA THR A 62 2.00 -16.21 9.55
C THR A 62 3.34 -15.80 10.17
N SER A 63 3.33 -15.07 11.29
CA SER A 63 4.52 -14.55 11.96
C SER A 63 5.02 -15.44 13.11
N SER A 64 4.19 -16.33 13.67
CA SER A 64 4.54 -17.16 14.84
C SER A 64 5.10 -18.55 14.51
N ASN A 65 5.05 -19.01 13.25
CA ASN A 65 5.46 -20.36 12.85
C ASN A 65 6.90 -20.48 12.30
N HIS A 66 7.75 -19.45 12.44
CA HIS A 66 9.14 -19.51 11.96
C HIS A 66 10.15 -20.05 12.99
N HIS A 67 9.74 -20.38 14.22
CA HIS A 67 10.63 -20.94 15.24
C HIS A 67 10.00 -22.13 15.96
N ASN A 68 9.85 -23.26 15.26
CA ASN A 68 10.19 -24.59 15.79
C ASN A 68 9.93 -25.65 14.70
N SER A 69 10.97 -26.03 13.95
CA SER A 69 10.89 -27.18 13.04
C SER A 69 12.03 -28.16 13.32
N ASN A 70 11.99 -28.78 14.50
CA ASN A 70 12.56 -30.11 14.69
C ASN A 70 11.39 -31.09 14.79
N THR A 71 11.01 -31.75 13.69
CA THR A 71 10.47 -33.13 13.66
C THR A 71 10.10 -33.55 12.23
N THR A 72 11.01 -34.33 11.64
CA THR A 72 10.75 -35.61 10.96
C THR A 72 9.43 -35.80 10.20
N SER A 73 9.60 -35.87 8.87
CA SER A 73 9.07 -36.95 8.03
C SER A 73 7.57 -37.28 8.14
N ASN A 74 6.73 -36.65 7.31
CA ASN A 74 5.67 -37.38 6.61
C ASN A 74 5.22 -36.68 5.31
N LYS A 75 5.37 -37.46 4.24
CA LYS A 75 5.12 -37.16 2.83
C LYS A 75 3.64 -37.37 2.54
N ARG A 76 2.91 -36.35 2.06
CA ARG A 76 1.94 -36.41 0.94
C ARG A 76 1.12 -35.11 0.84
N LYS A 77 1.17 -34.52 -0.37
CA LYS A 77 0.28 -33.47 -0.91
C LYS A 77 0.41 -32.05 -0.35
N ARG A 78 1.62 -31.47 -0.39
CA ARG A 78 1.74 -30.01 -0.50
C ARG A 78 1.48 -29.64 -1.96
N GLU A 79 0.28 -29.15 -2.24
CA GLU A 79 0.05 -28.28 -3.39
C GLU A 79 1.16 -27.23 -3.36
N LYS A 80 1.86 -27.06 -4.48
CA LYS A 80 2.96 -26.09 -4.61
C LYS A 80 2.36 -24.70 -4.38
N LEU A 81 2.32 -24.26 -3.13
CA LEU A 81 2.22 -22.85 -2.78
C LEU A 81 3.48 -22.22 -3.35
N ILE A 82 3.37 -21.73 -4.58
CA ILE A 82 4.38 -20.88 -5.18
C ILE A 82 4.49 -19.71 -4.23
N ASN A 83 5.60 -19.68 -3.47
CA ASN A 83 5.90 -18.55 -2.62
C ASN A 83 6.02 -17.34 -3.53
N LEU A 84 5.09 -16.39 -3.35
CA LEU A 84 5.02 -15.20 -4.17
C LEU A 84 6.34 -14.41 -4.06
N SER A 85 7.02 -14.48 -2.91
CA SER A 85 8.37 -13.94 -2.72
C SER A 85 9.36 -14.55 -3.71
N ASP A 86 9.46 -15.87 -3.77
CA ASP A 86 10.38 -16.57 -4.67
C ASP A 86 10.07 -16.26 -6.15
N MET A 87 8.79 -16.11 -6.49
CA MET A 87 8.39 -15.74 -7.86
C MET A 87 8.72 -14.28 -8.19
N LEU A 88 8.53 -13.36 -7.24
CA LEU A 88 8.87 -11.96 -7.37
C LEU A 88 10.39 -11.77 -7.46
N GLU A 89 11.16 -12.42 -6.59
CA GLU A 89 12.62 -12.43 -6.65
C GLU A 89 13.13 -13.00 -7.97
N LYS A 90 12.51 -14.07 -8.47
CA LYS A 90 12.86 -14.65 -9.77
C LYS A 90 12.51 -13.74 -10.93
N LYS A 91 11.43 -12.95 -10.82
CA LYS A 91 11.07 -11.92 -11.80
C LYS A 91 11.99 -10.70 -11.72
N MET A 92 12.37 -10.26 -10.53
CA MET A 92 13.30 -9.15 -10.32
C MET A 92 14.66 -9.46 -10.91
N ARG A 93 15.22 -10.63 -10.59
CA ARG A 93 16.50 -11.08 -11.15
C ARG A 93 16.47 -11.19 -12.67
N LYS A 94 15.37 -11.68 -13.25
CA LYS A 94 15.22 -11.75 -14.71
C LYS A 94 15.13 -10.35 -15.35
N LEU A 95 14.49 -9.40 -14.68
CA LEU A 95 14.44 -8.01 -15.13
C LEU A 95 15.81 -7.32 -15.02
N GLU A 96 16.59 -7.63 -13.98
CA GLU A 96 17.97 -7.16 -13.83
C GLU A 96 18.86 -7.70 -14.96
N ASP A 97 18.79 -9.01 -15.24
CA ASP A 97 19.54 -9.64 -16.33
C ASP A 97 19.17 -9.04 -17.71
N ASP A 98 17.87 -8.80 -17.96
CA ASP A 98 17.39 -8.20 -19.21
C ASP A 98 17.81 -6.72 -19.35
N LEU A 99 17.91 -5.98 -18.23
CA LEU A 99 18.37 -4.59 -18.19
C LEU A 99 19.87 -4.49 -18.52
N ASP A 100 20.68 -5.39 -17.96
CA ASP A 100 22.11 -5.47 -18.24
C ASP A 100 22.38 -5.79 -19.72
N HIS A 101 21.62 -6.72 -20.31
CA HIS A 101 21.70 -6.98 -21.74
C HIS A 101 21.29 -5.77 -22.59
N GLN A 102 20.27 -5.01 -22.18
CA GLN A 102 19.80 -3.84 -22.93
C GLN A 102 20.75 -2.64 -22.83
N VAL A 103 21.40 -2.42 -21.69
CA VAL A 103 22.45 -1.39 -21.52
C VAL A 103 23.68 -1.71 -22.37
N ILE A 104 24.05 -3.00 -22.47
CA ILE A 104 25.14 -3.46 -23.35
C ILE A 104 24.77 -3.24 -24.83
N SER A 105 23.53 -3.53 -25.25
CA SER A 105 23.07 -3.33 -26.63
C SER A 105 22.93 -1.85 -27.02
N ARG A 106 22.55 -0.96 -26.10
CA ARG A 106 22.33 0.49 -26.38
C ARG A 106 23.63 1.28 -26.58
N ASN A 107 24.75 0.78 -26.07
CA ASN A 107 26.06 1.40 -26.26
C ASN A 107 26.69 1.11 -27.64
N LEU A 108 26.07 0.25 -28.48
CA LEU A 108 26.64 -0.19 -29.76
C LEU A 108 25.90 0.30 -31.01
N GLU A 109 24.68 0.84 -30.91
CA GLU A 109 23.94 1.28 -32.11
C GLU A 109 23.49 2.74 -31.99
N GLY A 110 24.21 3.58 -32.72
CA GLY A 110 23.93 5.00 -32.86
C GLY A 110 22.71 5.28 -33.72
N GLN A 111 22.07 6.39 -33.36
CA GLN A 111 21.39 7.36 -34.22
C GLN A 111 20.13 6.99 -35.03
N ASN A 112 19.11 7.83 -34.77
CA ASN A 112 18.14 8.45 -35.69
C ASN A 112 16.73 7.87 -35.93
N HIS A 113 15.80 8.84 -35.94
CA HIS A 113 14.47 8.94 -36.57
C HIS A 113 13.18 8.63 -35.78
N HIS A 114 12.60 9.75 -35.36
CA HIS A 114 11.20 10.23 -35.33
C HIS A 114 10.03 9.32 -35.77
N GLU A 115 9.01 9.35 -34.89
CA GLU A 115 7.55 9.37 -35.10
C GLU A 115 6.79 8.05 -35.41
N ILE A 116 6.15 7.46 -34.38
CA ILE A 116 4.78 6.89 -34.46
C ILE A 116 4.00 7.16 -33.16
N LYS A 117 2.77 7.66 -33.34
CA LYS A 117 1.79 8.19 -32.37
C LYS A 117 1.11 7.13 -31.48
N ASN A 118 0.80 7.57 -30.24
CA ASN A 118 -0.31 7.21 -29.36
C ASN A 118 -0.66 5.71 -29.13
N ARG A 119 -0.24 5.18 -27.97
CA ARG A 119 -1.13 4.88 -26.82
C ARG A 119 -0.28 4.33 -25.66
N TYR A 120 -0.23 5.12 -24.59
CA TYR A 120 0.28 4.80 -23.25
C TYR A 120 1.37 3.73 -23.13
N PRO A 121 2.65 4.09 -23.27
CA PRO A 121 3.72 3.37 -22.63
C PRO A 121 3.88 3.92 -21.20
N LEU A 122 3.43 3.18 -20.19
CA LEU A 122 4.22 3.17 -18.95
C LEU A 122 5.45 2.31 -19.28
N PRO A 123 6.68 2.79 -19.06
CA PRO A 123 7.39 2.28 -17.87
C PRO A 123 8.53 3.21 -17.39
N LEU A 124 8.45 3.73 -16.18
CA LEU A 124 9.59 3.78 -15.24
C LEU A 124 9.08 4.20 -13.87
N GLY A 125 9.71 3.72 -12.81
CA GLY A 125 9.37 3.99 -11.42
C GLY A 125 9.64 5.42 -10.96
N THR A 126 9.20 6.41 -11.72
CA THR A 126 8.93 7.75 -11.20
C THR A 126 7.42 7.86 -11.15
N SER A 127 6.90 8.07 -9.97
CA SER A 127 5.56 8.60 -9.82
C SER A 127 5.52 9.85 -10.71
N LEU A 128 4.48 10.10 -11.50
CA LEU A 128 4.29 11.43 -12.14
C LEU A 128 4.46 12.58 -11.12
N TRP A 129 4.18 12.25 -9.86
CA TRP A 129 4.45 13.04 -8.68
C TRP A 129 5.91 13.40 -8.46
N ASP A 130 6.89 12.55 -8.79
CA ASP A 130 8.31 12.80 -8.56
C ASP A 130 8.82 13.92 -9.48
N GLU A 131 8.46 13.90 -10.78
CA GLU A 131 8.78 14.99 -11.70
C GLU A 131 8.07 16.31 -11.32
N GLU A 132 6.82 16.22 -10.84
CA GLU A 132 6.06 17.39 -10.39
C GLU A 132 6.57 17.93 -9.04
N LEU A 133 7.10 17.06 -8.18
CA LEU A 133 7.72 17.40 -6.89
C LEU A 133 9.11 18.02 -7.09
N ASP A 134 9.91 17.47 -8.01
CA ASP A 134 11.22 17.99 -8.39
C ASP A 134 11.12 19.33 -9.15
N ALA A 135 9.97 19.61 -9.77
CA ALA A 135 9.67 20.89 -10.40
C ALA A 135 9.28 22.00 -9.40
N LEU A 136 9.08 21.70 -8.12
CA LEU A 136 8.76 22.70 -7.11
C LEU A 136 10.01 23.51 -6.74
N SER A 137 9.86 24.83 -6.68
CA SER A 137 10.93 25.69 -6.17
C SER A 137 11.26 25.36 -4.71
N GLN A 138 12.49 25.64 -4.29
CA GLN A 138 12.94 25.43 -2.91
C GLN A 138 12.05 26.18 -1.89
N ASP A 139 11.57 27.38 -2.25
CA ASP A 139 10.68 28.16 -1.40
C ASP A 139 9.28 27.53 -1.29
N SER A 140 8.77 26.97 -2.38
CA SER A 140 7.50 26.22 -2.38
C SER A 140 7.59 24.95 -1.53
N LEU A 141 8.69 24.20 -1.65
CA LEU A 141 8.94 23.00 -0.85
C LEU A 141 9.07 23.32 0.64
N ARG A 142 9.79 24.39 0.96
CA ARG A 142 9.95 24.85 2.35
C ARG A 142 8.62 25.31 2.95
N GLY A 143 7.84 26.10 2.21
CA GLY A 143 6.49 26.48 2.66
C GLY A 143 5.55 25.29 2.85
N PHE A 144 5.67 24.26 2.00
CA PHE A 144 4.92 23.02 2.17
C PHE A 144 5.38 22.22 3.40
N SER A 145 6.69 22.13 3.63
CA SER A 145 7.27 21.51 4.82
C SER A 145 6.79 22.19 6.11
N ASP A 146 6.87 23.51 6.18
CA ASP A 146 6.43 24.31 7.34
C ASP A 146 4.93 24.11 7.61
N TYR A 147 4.11 24.02 6.55
CA TYR A 147 2.69 23.73 6.67
C TYR A 147 2.41 22.32 7.22
N LEU A 148 3.14 21.31 6.75
CA LEU A 148 3.03 19.95 7.27
C LEU A 148 3.46 19.86 8.73
N GLU A 149 4.58 20.48 9.11
CA GLU A 149 5.04 20.55 10.49
C GLU A 149 4.02 21.21 11.40
N SER A 150 3.44 22.34 10.98
CA SER A 150 2.37 23.02 11.73
C SER A 150 1.15 22.12 11.93
N LYS A 151 0.77 21.34 10.90
CA LYS A 151 -0.37 20.42 10.96
C LYS A 151 -0.08 19.20 11.86
N ILE A 152 1.14 18.67 11.82
CA ILE A 152 1.62 17.61 12.71
C ILE A 152 1.61 18.11 14.16
N GLN A 153 2.14 19.31 14.42
CA GLN A 153 2.15 19.91 15.75
C GLN A 153 0.72 20.12 16.28
N GLY A 154 -0.18 20.67 15.46
CA GLY A 154 -1.58 20.85 15.85
C GLY A 154 -2.34 19.54 16.11
N LEU A 155 -1.91 18.42 15.51
CA LEU A 155 -2.42 17.09 15.85
C LEU A 155 -1.82 16.58 17.17
N ASN A 156 -0.52 16.80 17.38
CA ASN A 156 0.16 16.42 18.62
C ASN A 156 -0.43 17.16 19.84
N ASP A 157 -0.73 18.45 19.68
CA ASP A 157 -1.40 19.28 20.70
C ASP A 157 -2.83 18.83 20.99
N LYS A 158 -3.51 18.23 20.01
CA LYS A 158 -4.84 17.60 20.18
C LYS A 158 -4.77 16.22 20.84
N ILE A 159 -3.62 15.56 20.79
CA ILE A 159 -3.36 14.28 21.46
C ILE A 159 -2.91 14.51 22.92
N ALA A 160 -2.19 15.60 23.18
CA ALA A 160 -1.70 16.00 24.50
C ALA A 160 -2.74 16.12 25.65
N PRO A 161 -4.05 16.40 25.46
CA PRO A 161 -5.01 16.46 26.54
C PRO A 161 -5.56 15.09 26.98
N PHE A 162 -5.00 13.96 26.53
CA PHE A 162 -5.29 12.64 27.10
C PHE A 162 -4.17 12.17 28.04
N PRO A 163 -4.17 12.59 29.32
CA PRO A 163 -3.28 11.99 30.30
C PRO A 163 -3.79 10.58 30.67
N ASN A 164 -2.89 9.60 30.54
CA ASN A 164 -2.89 8.32 31.28
C ASN A 164 -3.94 7.25 30.92
N VAL A 165 -3.72 6.48 29.85
CA VAL A 165 -4.27 5.10 29.78
C VAL A 165 -3.19 4.01 29.63
N LEU A 166 -1.91 4.36 29.43
CA LEU A 166 -0.85 3.36 29.22
C LEU A 166 0.32 3.41 30.22
N LYS A 167 0.07 3.77 31.50
CA LYS A 167 1.07 3.66 32.58
C LYS A 167 0.82 2.53 33.59
N ASN A 168 -0.06 1.57 33.30
CA ASN A 168 -0.31 0.41 34.17
C ASN A 168 0.21 -0.93 33.61
N ILE A 169 1.40 -0.94 33.02
CA ILE A 169 2.21 -2.17 32.93
C ILE A 169 3.66 -1.80 33.29
N ARG A 170 3.87 -1.43 34.56
CA ARG A 170 5.19 -1.50 35.18
C ARG A 170 5.35 -2.91 35.73
N LEU A 171 6.04 -3.72 34.94
CA LEU A 171 6.90 -4.86 35.31
C LEU A 171 6.70 -5.39 36.74
N ARG A 172 6.03 -6.54 36.86
CA ARG A 172 6.42 -7.56 37.84
C ARG A 172 7.58 -8.32 37.19
N ASP A 173 8.77 -8.11 37.72
CA ASP A 173 9.69 -9.11 38.28
C ASP A 173 11.04 -8.43 38.54
#